data_AF-A0A1I3T0K6-F1
#
_entry.id   AF-A0A1I3T0K6-F1
#
_cell.length_a   1.000
_cell.length_b   1.000
_cell.length_c   1.000
_cell.angle_alpha   90.00
_cell.angle_beta   90.00
_cell.angle_gamma   90.00
#
_symmetry.space_group_name_H-M   'P 1'
#
loop_
_entity.id
_entity.type
_entity.pdbx_description
1 polymer ?
#
loop_
_entity_poly.entity_id
_entity_poly.type
_entity_poly.pdbx_seq_one_letter_code
_entity_poly.pdbx_strand_id
1 'polypeptide(L)'
;MEKDIEAIKAKAILMDTKLAQAEKDLAYLEEFLSRFKSIRENMKDLENYYFYDGTWLEERELLEEKCPDFNAGVFSEDGIYNAHVAQYDCVKQILKEAAISIAE
;
A
#
# COMPACT_ATOMS: atom_id res chain seq x y z
N MET A 1 25.86 10.85 43.66
CA MET A 1 25.84 11.52 42.36
C MET A 1 24.46 12.13 42.21
N GLU A 2 24.34 13.42 42.43
CA GLU A 2 23.07 14.14 42.33
C GLU A 2 22.66 14.14 40.85
N LYS A 3 21.44 13.69 40.55
CA LYS A 3 20.96 13.69 39.17
C LYS A 3 20.71 15.14 38.77
N ASP A 4 21.32 15.58 37.67
CA ASP A 4 21.06 16.89 37.09
C ASP A 4 19.59 16.97 36.66
N ILE A 5 18.82 17.78 37.39
CA ILE A 5 17.38 17.97 37.19
C ILE A 5 17.10 18.55 35.80
N GLU A 6 17.96 19.43 35.28
CA GLU A 6 17.78 20.02 33.96
C GLU A 6 18.03 18.98 32.86
N ALA A 7 19.03 18.11 33.03
CA ALA A 7 19.24 16.98 32.14
C ALA A 7 18.04 16.01 32.12
N ILE A 8 17.40 15.77 33.28
CA ILE A 8 16.18 14.95 33.37
C ILE A 8 15.04 15.60 32.59
N LYS A 9 14.80 16.90 32.78
CA LYS A 9 13.74 17.64 32.07
C LYS A 9 13.95 17.62 30.56
N ALA A 10 15.17 17.88 30.10
CA ALA A 10 15.51 17.85 28.68
C ALA A 10 15.25 16.46 28.07
N LYS A 11 15.62 15.39 28.79
CA LYS A 11 15.33 14.02 28.36
C LYS A 11 13.82 13.75 28.30
N ALA A 12 13.06 14.20 29.29
CA ALA A 12 11.61 14.00 29.33
C ALA A 12 10.93 14.65 28.12
N ILE A 13 11.26 15.91 27.82
CA ILE A 13 10.71 16.64 26.65
C ILE A 13 11.02 15.91 25.34
N LEU A 14 12.25 15.38 25.20
CA LEU A 14 12.63 14.61 24.01
C LEU A 14 11.83 13.31 23.91
N MET A 15 11.63 12.59 25.02
CA MET A 15 10.83 11.36 25.02
C MET A 15 9.36 11.64 24.73
N ASP A 16 8.78 12.71 25.28
CA ASP A 16 7.40 13.13 24.98
C ASP A 16 7.21 13.45 23.50
N THR A 17 8.20 14.11 22.88
CA THR A 17 8.18 14.38 21.44
C THR A 17 8.17 13.09 20.62
N LYS A 18 9.00 12.11 21.02
CA LYS A 18 9.05 10.80 20.37
C LYS A 18 7.77 9.99 20.58
N LEU A 19 7.21 10.02 21.79
CA LEU A 19 5.95 9.35 22.10
C LEU A 19 4.82 9.89 21.22
N ALA A 20 4.65 11.21 21.18
CA ALA A 20 3.61 11.83 20.37
C ALA A 20 3.77 11.54 18.87
N GLN A 21 5.00 11.39 18.37
CA GLN A 21 5.22 10.99 16.98
C GLN A 21 4.90 9.51 16.76
N ALA A 22 5.35 8.63 17.66
CA ALA A 22 5.07 7.20 17.58
C ALA A 22 3.56 6.90 17.61
N GLU A 23 2.79 7.61 18.44
CA GLU A 23 1.33 7.48 18.49
C GLU A 23 0.67 7.86 17.16
N LYS A 24 1.15 8.92 16.49
CA LYS A 24 0.66 9.31 15.16
C LYS A 24 1.00 8.25 14.11
N ASP A 25 2.23 7.78 14.10
CA ASP A 25 2.69 6.78 13.13
C ASP A 25 1.92 5.46 13.29
N LEU A 26 1.62 5.05 14.54
CA LEU A 26 0.77 3.90 14.82
C LEU A 26 -0.66 4.08 14.27
N ALA A 27 -1.27 5.24 14.48
CA ALA A 27 -2.60 5.53 13.93
C ALA A 27 -2.60 5.47 12.39
N TYR A 28 -1.55 5.97 11.73
CA TYR A 28 -1.40 5.85 10.28
C TYR A 28 -1.25 4.39 9.83
N LEU A 29 -0.51 3.56 10.58
CA LEU A 29 -0.35 2.14 10.27
C LEU A 29 -1.67 1.37 10.41
N GLU A 30 -2.49 1.70 11.41
CA GLU A 30 -3.83 1.11 11.56
C GLU A 30 -4.75 1.46 10.38
N GLU A 31 -4.75 2.71 9.93
CA GLU A 31 -5.49 3.12 8.73
C GLU A 31 -4.95 2.41 7.48
N PHE A 32 -3.63 2.33 7.35
CA PHE A 32 -2.97 1.61 6.26
C PHE A 32 -3.43 0.15 6.20
N LEU A 33 -3.48 -0.58 7.32
CA LEU A 33 -3.90 -1.98 7.35
C LEU A 33 -5.34 -2.17 6.81
N SER A 34 -6.24 -1.24 7.15
CA SER A 34 -7.61 -1.22 6.61
C SER A 34 -7.62 -1.05 5.09
N ARG A 35 -6.88 -0.05 4.58
CA ARG A 35 -6.76 0.21 3.14
C ARG A 35 -6.08 -0.93 2.39
N PHE A 36 -5.07 -1.55 3.01
CA PHE A 36 -4.33 -2.66 2.42
C PHE A 36 -5.21 -3.89 2.19
N LYS A 37 -6.21 -4.13 3.05
CA LYS A 37 -7.23 -5.15 2.81
C LYS A 37 -8.05 -4.83 1.55
N SER A 38 -8.53 -3.60 1.40
CA SER A 38 -9.30 -3.17 0.23
C SER A 38 -8.50 -3.26 -1.06
N ILE A 39 -7.22 -2.87 -1.05
CA ILE A 39 -6.33 -3.01 -2.21
C ILE A 39 -6.24 -4.47 -2.65
N ARG A 40 -6.09 -5.41 -1.69
CA ARG A 40 -6.00 -6.84 -1.98
C ARG A 40 -7.26 -7.41 -2.62
N GLU A 41 -8.43 -6.98 -2.15
CA GLU A 41 -9.72 -7.40 -2.71
C GLU A 41 -9.88 -6.87 -4.14
N ASN A 42 -9.64 -5.58 -4.37
CA ASN A 42 -9.72 -4.98 -5.70
C ASN A 42 -8.73 -5.61 -6.69
N MET A 43 -7.48 -5.82 -6.26
CA MET A 43 -6.45 -6.39 -7.12
C MET A 43 -6.75 -7.84 -7.48
N LYS A 44 -7.36 -8.62 -6.59
CA LYS A 44 -7.81 -9.98 -6.91
C LYS A 44 -8.80 -9.98 -8.08
N ASP A 45 -9.77 -9.07 -8.07
CA ASP A 45 -10.76 -8.99 -9.14
C ASP A 45 -10.14 -8.51 -10.46
N LEU A 46 -9.23 -7.54 -10.41
CA LEU A 46 -8.47 -7.08 -11.58
C LEU A 46 -7.56 -8.18 -12.16
N GLU A 47 -6.88 -8.94 -11.30
CA GLU A 47 -6.05 -10.07 -11.71
C GLU A 47 -6.89 -11.17 -12.37
N ASN A 48 -8.08 -11.46 -11.84
CA ASN A 48 -8.99 -12.41 -12.47
C ASN A 48 -9.40 -11.97 -13.87
N TYR A 49 -9.82 -10.71 -13.99
CA TYR A 49 -10.22 -10.13 -15.26
C TYR A 49 -9.08 -10.14 -16.30
N TYR A 50 -7.86 -9.78 -15.89
CA TYR A 50 -6.73 -9.63 -16.81
C TYR A 50 -6.00 -10.94 -17.13
N PHE A 51 -5.77 -11.81 -16.15
CA PHE A 51 -4.93 -13.02 -16.29
C PHE A 51 -5.70 -14.32 -16.48
N TYR A 52 -6.92 -14.44 -15.94
CA TYR A 52 -7.61 -15.74 -15.89
C TYR A 52 -8.85 -15.79 -16.79
N ASP A 53 -9.65 -14.74 -16.82
CA ASP A 53 -10.86 -14.70 -17.64
C ASP A 53 -10.52 -14.51 -19.13
N GLY A 54 -9.47 -13.73 -19.42
CA GLY A 54 -8.94 -13.53 -20.77
C GLY A 54 -9.87 -12.78 -21.73
N THR A 55 -11.04 -12.32 -21.27
CA THR A 55 -12.05 -11.66 -22.11
C THR A 55 -11.71 -10.20 -22.41
N TRP A 56 -10.86 -9.56 -21.61
CA TRP A 56 -10.59 -8.12 -21.71
C TRP A 56 -10.04 -7.70 -23.08
N LEU A 57 -9.26 -8.57 -23.74
CA LEU A 57 -8.70 -8.28 -25.07
C LEU A 57 -9.80 -8.29 -26.13
N GLU A 58 -10.69 -9.28 -26.11
CA GLU A 58 -11.84 -9.37 -27.02
C GLU A 58 -12.81 -8.20 -26.78
N GLU A 59 -13.04 -7.84 -25.52
CA GLU A 59 -13.87 -6.69 -25.13
C GLU A 59 -13.25 -5.36 -25.61
N ARG A 60 -11.92 -5.22 -25.52
CA ARG A 60 -11.20 -4.06 -26.05
C ARG A 60 -11.39 -3.94 -27.56
N GLU A 61 -11.12 -5.01 -28.30
CA GLU A 61 -11.24 -5.02 -29.77
C GLU A 61 -12.67 -4.67 -30.22
N LEU A 62 -13.68 -5.23 -29.54
CA LEU A 62 -15.08 -4.91 -29.82
C LEU A 62 -15.41 -3.44 -29.56
N LEU A 63 -14.91 -2.87 -28.46
CA LEU A 63 -15.15 -1.46 -28.12
C LEU A 63 -14.40 -0.51 -29.06
N GLU A 64 -13.19 -0.84 -29.48
CA GLU A 64 -12.45 -0.09 -30.50
C GLU A 64 -13.23 -0.01 -31.82
N GLU A 65 -13.93 -1.09 -32.21
CA GLU A 65 -14.76 -1.12 -33.42
C GLU A 65 -16.09 -0.36 -33.25
N LYS A 66 -16.82 -0.62 -32.15
CA LYS A 66 -18.21 -0.14 -31.98
C LYS A 66 -18.33 1.22 -31.30
N CYS A 67 -17.36 1.57 -30.46
CA CYS A 67 -17.39 2.75 -29.58
C CYS A 67 -16.00 3.41 -29.53
N PRO A 68 -15.46 3.93 -30.64
CA PRO A 68 -14.07 4.42 -30.72
C PRO A 68 -13.74 5.60 -29.78
N ASP A 69 -14.77 6.32 -29.29
CA ASP A 69 -14.61 7.40 -28.32
C ASP A 69 -14.56 6.90 -26.86
N PHE A 70 -14.83 5.61 -26.62
CA PHE A 70 -14.79 5.02 -25.29
C PHE A 70 -13.35 4.64 -24.92
N ASN A 71 -12.92 5.08 -23.74
CA ASN A 71 -11.59 4.75 -23.21
C ASN A 71 -11.72 4.35 -21.73
N ALA A 72 -11.16 3.20 -21.38
CA ALA A 72 -11.07 2.73 -20.01
C ALA A 72 -9.66 2.22 -19.72
N GLY A 73 -9.08 2.64 -18.58
CA GLY A 73 -7.71 2.30 -18.22
C GLY A 73 -7.43 0.80 -18.08
N VAL A 74 -8.47 0.00 -17.80
CA VAL A 74 -8.38 -1.47 -17.73
C VAL A 74 -8.03 -2.12 -19.06
N PHE A 75 -8.27 -1.43 -20.19
CA PHE A 75 -7.91 -1.91 -21.53
C PHE A 75 -6.53 -1.47 -22.01
N SER A 76 -5.80 -0.71 -21.18
CA SER A 76 -4.39 -0.44 -21.46
C SER A 76 -3.58 -1.73 -21.44
N GLU A 77 -2.57 -1.83 -22.31
CA GLU A 77 -1.77 -3.06 -22.47
C GLU A 77 -1.17 -3.54 -21.15
N ASP A 78 -0.65 -2.61 -20.35
CA ASP A 78 0.10 -2.93 -19.13
C ASP A 78 -0.53 -2.40 -17.83
N GLY A 79 -1.72 -1.79 -17.85
CA GLY A 79 -2.25 -1.08 -16.68
C GLY A 79 -2.44 -1.98 -15.46
N ILE A 80 -3.14 -3.10 -15.65
CA ILE A 80 -3.40 -4.07 -14.57
C ILE A 80 -2.11 -4.83 -14.21
N TYR A 81 -1.29 -5.18 -15.21
CA TYR A 81 0.00 -5.84 -14.97
C TYR A 81 0.94 -4.98 -14.10
N ASN A 82 1.09 -3.70 -14.42
CA ASN A 82 1.92 -2.77 -13.66
C ASN A 82 1.40 -2.59 -12.22
N ALA A 83 0.09 -2.51 -12.04
CA ALA A 83 -0.53 -2.46 -10.72
C ALA A 83 -0.24 -3.74 -9.90
N HIS A 84 -0.33 -4.91 -10.54
CA HIS A 84 -0.01 -6.21 -9.94
C HIS A 84 1.45 -6.27 -9.47
N VAL A 85 2.40 -5.91 -10.32
CA VAL A 85 3.84 -5.88 -9.96
C VAL A 85 4.11 -4.90 -8.82
N ALA A 86 3.55 -3.69 -8.90
CA ALA A 86 3.73 -2.68 -7.86
C ALA A 86 3.16 -3.13 -6.51
N GLN A 87 2.00 -3.77 -6.50
CA GLN A 87 1.43 -4.35 -5.29
C GLN A 87 2.36 -5.43 -4.72
N TYR A 88 2.82 -6.35 -5.55
CA TYR A 88 3.68 -7.45 -5.12
C TYR A 88 4.99 -6.95 -4.48
N ASP A 89 5.63 -5.95 -5.08
CA ASP A 89 6.84 -5.34 -4.52
C ASP A 89 6.58 -4.56 -3.24
N CYS A 90 5.43 -3.87 -3.14
CA CYS A 90 5.00 -3.23 -1.90
C CYS A 90 4.81 -4.28 -0.77
N VAL A 91 4.15 -5.40 -1.05
CA VAL A 91 3.96 -6.49 -0.07
C VAL A 91 5.30 -7.05 0.41
N LYS A 92 6.27 -7.26 -0.48
CA LYS A 92 7.62 -7.71 -0.08
C LYS A 92 8.28 -6.73 0.89
N GLN A 93 8.17 -5.43 0.64
CA GLN A 93 8.75 -4.41 1.52
C GLN A 93 8.07 -4.45 2.89
N ILE A 94 6.74 -4.52 2.94
CA ILE A 94 5.99 -4.64 4.20
C ILE A 94 6.42 -5.87 4.99
N LEU A 95 6.55 -7.03 4.32
CA LEU A 95 6.99 -8.27 4.97
C LEU A 95 8.41 -8.16 5.54
N LYS A 96 9.32 -7.50 4.82
CA LYS A 96 10.68 -7.28 5.28
C LYS A 96 10.71 -6.42 6.54
N GLU A 97 10.03 -5.27 6.52
CA GLU A 97 10.01 -4.37 7.68
C GLU A 97 9.29 -5.00 8.88
N ALA A 98 8.19 -5.73 8.65
CA ALA A 98 7.51 -6.46 9.71
C ALA A 98 8.40 -7.54 10.35
N ALA A 99 9.19 -8.26 9.55
CA ALA A 99 10.11 -9.28 10.05
C ALA A 99 11.23 -8.66 10.91
N ILE A 100 11.77 -7.51 10.51
CA ILE A 100 12.78 -6.78 11.28
C ILE A 100 12.19 -6.37 12.63
N SER A 101 11.02 -5.74 12.65
CA SER A 101 10.36 -5.25 13.86
C SER A 101 9.96 -6.33 14.87
N ILE A 102 9.89 -7.60 14.46
CA ILE A 102 9.59 -8.75 15.35
C ILE A 102 10.89 -9.39 15.88
N ALA A 103 12.01 -9.20 15.20
CA ALA A 103 13.30 -9.79 15.56
C ALA A 103 14.12 -8.96 16.54
N GLU A 104 13.81 -7.66 16.67
CA GLU A 104 14.37 -6.73 17.66
C GLU A 104 13.67 -6.81 19.03
#